data_AF-A0A6N7AJG7-F1
#
_entry.id   AF-A0A6N7AJG7-F1
#
_cell.length_a   1.000
_cell.length_b   1.000
_cell.length_c   1.000
_cell.angle_alpha   90.00
_cell.angle_beta   90.00
_cell.angle_gamma   90.00
#
_symmetry.space_group_name_H-M   'P 1'
#
loop_
_entity.id
_entity.type
_entity.pdbx_description
1 polymer ?
#
loop_
_entity_poly.entity_id
_entity_poly.type
_entity_poly.pdbx_seq_one_letter_code
_entity_poly.pdbx_strand_id
1 'polypeptide(L)'
;MPSPATLFDKIWHSHLVDVQEDGTCLIYIDRHLVHEVTSPQAFEGLRLSGRRVRRPARTLAVADHNVPTLDRIHGITDPES
;
A
#
# COMPACT_ATOMS: atom_id res chain seq x y z
N MET A 1 -28.72 3.22 -24.08
CA MET A 1 -27.25 3.32 -24.08
C MET A 1 -26.82 3.67 -22.66
N PRO A 2 -25.72 3.11 -22.13
CA PRO A 2 -25.22 3.55 -20.82
C PRO A 2 -24.89 5.04 -20.89
N SER A 3 -25.14 5.77 -19.79
CA SER A 3 -24.75 7.18 -19.71
C SER A 3 -23.26 7.32 -19.97
N PRO A 4 -22.82 8.39 -20.67
CA PRO A 4 -21.41 8.70 -20.79
C PRO A 4 -20.79 8.79 -19.39
N ALA A 5 -19.68 8.08 -19.18
CA ALA A 5 -18.92 8.08 -17.94
C ALA A 5 -17.48 8.50 -18.23
N THR A 6 -16.89 9.29 -17.35
CA THR A 6 -15.47 9.67 -17.46
C THR A 6 -14.57 8.45 -17.25
N LEU A 7 -13.29 8.56 -17.61
CA LEU A 7 -12.32 7.51 -17.29
C LEU A 7 -12.22 7.28 -15.78
N PHE A 8 -12.26 8.36 -15.00
CA PHE A 8 -12.24 8.28 -13.55
C PHE A 8 -13.44 7.49 -13.02
N ASP A 9 -14.65 7.79 -13.48
CA ASP A 9 -15.85 7.06 -13.06
C ASP A 9 -15.73 5.58 -13.38
N LYS A 10 -15.25 5.23 -14.58
CA LYS A 10 -15.08 3.83 -14.97
C LYS A 10 -14.10 3.10 -14.06
N ILE A 11 -12.97 3.72 -13.73
CA ILE A 11 -11.99 3.14 -12.81
C ILE A 11 -12.61 3.03 -11.40
N TRP A 12 -13.19 4.10 -10.87
CA TRP A 12 -13.81 4.12 -9.54
C TRP A 12 -14.85 3.01 -9.37
N HIS A 13 -15.83 2.94 -10.26
CA HIS A 13 -16.91 1.95 -10.19
C HIS A 13 -16.41 0.51 -10.35
N SER A 14 -15.31 0.30 -11.08
CA SER A 14 -14.68 -1.02 -11.20
C SER A 14 -14.02 -1.52 -9.91
N HIS A 15 -13.78 -0.64 -8.93
CA HIS A 15 -13.07 -0.94 -7.68
C HIS A 15 -13.94 -0.75 -6.43
N LEU A 16 -15.14 -0.19 -6.59
CA LEU A 16 -16.11 -0.03 -5.52
C LEU A 16 -16.68 -1.40 -5.13
N VAL A 17 -16.47 -1.81 -3.89
CA VAL A 17 -16.96 -3.08 -3.34
C VAL A 17 -18.34 -2.90 -2.73
N ASP A 18 -18.52 -1.82 -1.97
CA ASP A 18 -19.75 -1.55 -1.24
C ASP A 18 -19.91 -0.05 -0.93
N VAL A 19 -21.13 0.39 -0.71
CA VAL A 19 -21.48 1.74 -0.24
C VAL A 19 -22.37 1.58 0.98
N GLN A 20 -21.88 2.03 2.12
CA GLN A 20 -22.62 1.98 3.38
C GLN A 20 -23.77 3.00 3.40
N GLU A 21 -24.70 2.84 4.33
CA GLU A 21 -25.89 3.72 4.46
C GLU A 21 -25.54 5.19 4.66
N ASP A 22 -24.38 5.48 5.28
CA ASP A 22 -23.87 6.83 5.50
C ASP A 22 -23.11 7.42 4.29
N GLY A 23 -23.00 6.66 3.20
CA GLY A 23 -22.28 7.02 1.98
C GLY A 23 -20.79 6.63 1.98
N THR A 24 -20.28 5.99 3.05
CA THR A 24 -18.90 5.50 3.09
C THR A 24 -18.68 4.42 2.04
N CYS A 25 -17.69 4.63 1.18
CA CYS A 25 -17.36 3.68 0.11
C CYS A 25 -16.26 2.72 0.56
N LEU A 26 -16.51 1.42 0.46
CA LEU A 26 -15.48 0.40 0.56
C LEU A 26 -14.85 0.20 -0.82
N ILE A 27 -13.57 0.49 -0.94
CA ILE A 27 -12.82 0.37 -2.21
C ILE A 27 -11.77 -0.72 -2.08
N TYR A 28 -11.67 -1.54 -3.12
CA TYR A 28 -10.62 -2.52 -3.24
C TYR A 28 -9.32 -1.89 -3.75
N ILE A 29 -8.21 -2.17 -3.07
CA ILE A 29 -6.87 -1.68 -3.45
C ILE A 29 -6.09 -2.78 -4.16
N ASP A 30 -5.78 -2.58 -5.44
CA ASP A 30 -5.08 -3.58 -6.25
C ASP A 30 -3.56 -3.57 -6.08
N ARG A 31 -2.99 -2.46 -5.64
CA ARG A 31 -1.55 -2.31 -5.48
C ARG A 31 -1.23 -1.42 -4.29
N HIS A 32 -0.31 -1.90 -3.46
CA HIS A 32 0.34 -1.12 -2.42
C HIS A 32 1.77 -0.84 -2.87
N LEU A 33 2.13 0.44 -2.89
CA LEU A 33 3.51 0.89 -3.04
C LEU A 33 3.97 1.37 -1.68
N VAL A 34 4.99 0.73 -1.14
CA VAL A 34 5.47 0.95 0.22
C VAL A 34 6.97 1.23 0.19
N HIS A 35 7.45 1.96 1.18
CA HIS A 35 8.85 2.35 1.29
C HIS A 35 9.31 2.33 2.75
N GLU A 36 10.63 2.29 2.95
CA GLU A 36 11.30 2.03 4.22
C GLU A 36 11.03 3.08 5.31
N VAL A 37 10.55 4.27 4.95
CA VAL A 37 10.37 5.36 5.93
C VAL A 37 9.05 5.24 6.70
N THR A 38 7.93 5.13 5.98
CA THR A 38 6.59 5.20 6.61
C THR A 38 5.95 3.83 6.81
N SER A 39 6.36 2.85 6.01
CA SER A 39 5.70 1.55 5.98
C SER A 39 6.04 0.63 7.15
N PRO A 40 7.22 0.71 7.82
CA PRO A 40 7.47 -0.07 9.04
C PRO A 40 6.38 0.11 10.10
N GLN A 41 5.86 1.33 10.31
CA GLN A 41 4.77 1.59 11.25
C GLN A 41 3.48 0.83 10.89
N ALA A 42 3.15 0.75 9.60
CA ALA A 42 1.97 0.00 9.14
C ALA A 42 2.14 -1.52 9.34
N PHE A 43 3.33 -2.06 9.09
CA PHE A 43 3.63 -3.48 9.35
C PHE A 43 3.63 -3.81 10.84
N GLU A 44 4.12 -2.89 11.68
CA GLU A 44 4.04 -3.02 13.13
C GLU A 44 2.58 -3.05 13.61
N GLY A 45 1.72 -2.19 13.07
CA GLY A 45 0.28 -2.24 13.35
C GLY A 45 -0.37 -3.58 12.96
N LEU A 46 0.04 -4.19 11.84
CA LEU A 46 -0.38 -5.53 11.47
C LEU A 46 0.09 -6.58 12.48
N ARG A 47 1.36 -6.51 12.92
CA ARG A 47 1.93 -7.44 13.89
C ARG A 47 1.22 -7.35 15.24
N LEU A 48 1.00 -6.14 15.77
CA LEU A 48 0.30 -5.89 17.03
C LEU A 48 -1.15 -6.37 16.99
N SER A 49 -1.81 -6.29 15.84
CA SER A 49 -3.17 -6.83 15.64
C SER A 49 -3.22 -8.32 15.29
N GLY A 50 -2.07 -9.02 15.26
CA GLY A 50 -1.99 -10.44 14.90
C GLY A 50 -2.35 -10.74 13.45
N ARG A 51 -2.25 -9.74 12.56
CA ARG A 51 -2.61 -9.83 11.14
C ARG A 51 -1.38 -10.00 10.27
N ARG A 52 -1.57 -10.70 9.15
CA ARG A 52 -0.59 -10.78 8.07
C ARG A 52 -1.01 -9.90 6.91
N VAL A 53 -0.04 -9.52 6.07
CA VAL A 53 -0.32 -8.89 4.77
C VAL A 53 -1.23 -9.82 3.96
N ARG A 54 -2.40 -9.32 3.57
CA ARG A 54 -3.44 -10.15 2.93
C ARG A 54 -3.06 -10.59 1.52
N ARG A 55 -2.35 -9.75 0.76
CA ARG A 55 -1.94 -10.00 -0.64
C ARG A 55 -0.48 -9.57 -0.88
N PRO A 56 0.53 -10.32 -0.41
CA PRO A 56 1.93 -9.94 -0.55
C PRO A 56 2.36 -9.66 -2.00
N ALA A 57 1.86 -10.43 -2.97
CA ALA A 57 2.17 -10.23 -4.39
C ALA A 57 1.62 -8.91 -4.99
N ARG A 58 0.70 -8.24 -4.27
CA ARG A 58 0.16 -6.92 -4.62
C ARG A 58 0.80 -5.78 -3.81
N THR A 59 1.85 -6.08 -3.04
CA THR A 59 2.60 -5.11 -2.26
C THR A 59 4.01 -5.06 -2.79
N LEU A 60 4.39 -3.92 -3.36
CA LEU A 60 5.77 -3.67 -3.81
C LEU A 60 6.44 -2.75 -2.81
N ALA A 61 7.51 -3.23 -2.21
CA ALA A 61 8.38 -2.46 -1.34
C ALA A 61 9.61 -1.99 -2.12
N VAL A 62 9.98 -0.73 -1.91
CA VAL A 62 11.21 -0.13 -2.44
C VAL A 62 11.95 0.51 -1.27
N ALA A 63 13.26 0.29 -1.17
CA ALA A 63 14.13 1.05 -0.27
C ALA A 63 14.91 2.04 -1.12
N ASP A 64 14.62 3.33 -1.00
CA ASP A 64 15.17 4.39 -1.87
C ASP A 64 15.45 5.73 -1.19
N HIS A 65 14.94 5.96 0.02
CA HIS A 65 15.10 7.20 0.77
C HIS A 65 16.35 7.20 1.67
N ASN A 66 16.57 6.10 2.41
CA ASN A 66 17.58 5.99 3.47
C ASN A 66 18.71 5.02 3.13
N VAL A 67 18.80 4.58 1.86
CA VAL A 67 19.85 3.66 1.44
C VAL A 67 21.21 4.38 1.42
N PRO A 68 22.20 3.96 2.24
CA PRO A 68 23.51 4.60 2.27
C PRO A 68 24.15 4.65 0.89
N THR A 69 24.79 5.76 0.53
CA THR A 69 25.53 5.89 -0.74
C THR A 69 26.99 5.45 -0.62
N LEU A 70 27.48 5.26 0.60
CA LEU A 70 28.82 4.77 0.93
C LEU A 70 28.74 3.32 1.44
N ASP A 71 29.82 2.57 1.27
CA ASP A 71 30.05 1.26 1.92
C ASP A 71 28.95 0.20 1.75
N ARG A 72 28.13 0.30 0.69
CA ARG A 72 27.00 -0.60 0.38
C ARG A 72 27.35 -2.09 0.40
N ILE A 73 28.61 -2.44 0.14
CA ILE A 73 29.10 -3.82 0.15
C ILE A 73 29.02 -4.48 1.53
N HIS A 74 29.01 -3.69 2.60
CA HIS A 74 28.96 -4.18 3.98
C HIS A 74 27.53 -4.38 4.50
N GLY A 75 26.52 -4.09 3.67
CA GLY A 75 25.11 -4.09 4.07
C GLY A 75 24.73 -2.89 4.93
N ILE A 76 23.49 -2.89 5.40
CA ILE A 76 22.96 -1.90 6.34
C ILE A 76 23.23 -2.41 7.76
N THR A 77 24.05 -1.70 8.53
CA THR A 77 24.43 -2.08 9.90
C THR A 77 23.55 -1.41 10.96
N ASP A 78 22.84 -0.36 10.59
CA ASP A 78 21.89 0.32 11.45
C ASP A 78 20.64 -0.55 11.65
N PRO A 79 20.35 -1.00 12.89
CA PRO A 79 19.17 -1.80 13.18
C PRO A 79 17.85 -1.02 13.06
N GLU A 80 17.90 0.32 12.97
CA GLU A 80 16.74 1.20 12.80
C GLU A 80 16.52 1.65 11.35
N SER A 81 17.37 1.23 10.41
CA SER A 81 17.23 1.47 8.96
C SER A 81 16.27 0.50 8.25
#